data_AF-A0A9P8F5I1-F1
#
_entry.id   AF-A0A9P8F5I1-F1
#
_cell.length_a   1.000
_cell.length_b   1.000
_cell.length_c   1.000
_cell.angle_alpha   90.00
_cell.angle_beta   90.00
_cell.angle_gamma   90.00
#
_symmetry.space_group_name_H-M   'P 1'
#
loop_
_entity.id
_entity.type
_entity.pdbx_description
1 polymer ?
#
loop_
_entity_poly.entity_id
_entity_poly.type
_entity_poly.pdbx_seq_one_letter_code
_entity_poly.pdbx_strand_id
1 'polypeptide(L)'
;VKDYLWSTLKSGRVIPGFGHAVLRKPDPRFDALLAFGDAHEDIKNNSLFQLVRTNSQIAPGVLTEHGKTKNPFPNVDSGSGVLFHHYGFQETLYYTAIFGVSRGLGPLAQLIWDRALGLPIERPKSIDLKGLLKAAEA
;
A
#
# COMPACT_ATOMS: atom_id res chain seq x y z
N VAL A 1 -5.23 12.01 -18.23
CA VAL A 1 -4.54 11.26 -17.15
C VAL A 1 -3.04 11.15 -17.40
N LYS A 2 -2.57 10.54 -18.51
CA LYS A 2 -1.13 10.36 -18.79
C LYS A 2 -0.28 11.64 -18.64
N ASP A 3 -0.68 12.74 -19.28
CA ASP A 3 0.07 14.01 -19.22
C ASP A 3 0.17 14.59 -17.81
N TYR A 4 -0.88 14.43 -17.01
CA TYR A 4 -0.90 14.87 -15.62
C TYR A 4 0.03 14.03 -14.73
N LEU A 5 0.12 12.71 -14.98
CA LEU A 5 1.08 11.86 -14.28
C LEU A 5 2.51 12.26 -14.62
N TRP A 6 2.79 12.53 -15.90
CA TRP A 6 4.09 13.02 -16.34
C TRP A 6 4.47 14.37 -15.74
N SER A 7 3.54 15.34 -15.71
CA SER A 7 3.80 16.64 -15.09
C SER A 7 4.06 16.51 -13.58
N THR A 8 3.31 15.63 -12.91
CA THR A 8 3.51 15.32 -11.49
C THR A 8 4.90 14.72 -11.24
N LEU A 9 5.32 13.72 -12.00
CA LEU A 9 6.64 13.10 -11.85
C LEU A 9 7.78 14.08 -12.19
N LYS A 10 7.63 14.88 -13.24
CA LYS A 10 8.62 15.91 -13.63
C LYS A 10 8.77 17.03 -12.59
N SER A 11 7.72 17.28 -11.79
CA SER A 11 7.78 18.21 -10.66
C SER A 11 8.44 17.63 -9.40
N GLY A 12 8.96 16.39 -9.45
CA GLY A 12 9.60 15.72 -8.32
C GLY A 12 8.63 15.08 -7.32
N ARG A 13 7.32 15.08 -7.62
CA ARG A 13 6.29 14.42 -6.81
C ARG A 13 6.14 12.95 -7.20
N VAL A 14 5.43 12.19 -6.37
CA VAL A 14 5.14 10.77 -6.56
C VAL A 14 3.65 10.54 -6.85
N ILE A 15 3.31 9.35 -7.34
CA ILE A 15 1.93 8.89 -7.48
C ILE A 15 1.60 8.01 -6.25
N PRO A 16 0.71 8.44 -5.33
CA PRO A 16 0.40 7.69 -4.12
C PRO A 16 -0.14 6.28 -4.40
N GLY A 17 0.32 5.30 -3.62
CA GLY A 17 -0.09 3.90 -3.74
C GLY A 17 0.60 3.09 -4.85
N PHE A 18 1.49 3.71 -5.63
CA PHE A 18 2.32 3.03 -6.63
C PHE A 18 3.80 3.05 -6.22
N GLY A 19 4.58 2.07 -6.68
CA GLY A 19 6.04 2.09 -6.50
C GLY A 19 6.57 1.27 -5.33
N HIS A 20 6.06 0.05 -5.13
CA HIS A 20 6.45 -0.79 -4.00
C HIS A 20 7.88 -1.34 -4.13
N ALA A 21 8.67 -1.32 -3.05
CA ALA A 21 10.05 -1.85 -3.05
C ALA A 21 10.17 -3.38 -3.24
N VAL A 22 9.10 -4.14 -2.96
CA VAL A 22 9.14 -5.60 -2.79
C VAL A 22 8.21 -6.32 -3.76
N LEU A 23 6.96 -5.86 -3.93
CA LEU A 23 5.99 -6.50 -4.82
C LEU A 23 6.41 -6.36 -6.28
N ARG A 24 6.73 -7.49 -6.93
CA ARG A 24 7.12 -7.54 -8.35
C ARG A 24 5.95 -7.75 -9.31
N LYS A 25 4.75 -7.98 -8.76
CA LYS A 25 3.51 -8.24 -9.48
C LYS A 25 2.41 -7.33 -8.90
N PRO A 26 1.30 -7.11 -9.63
CA PRO A 26 0.11 -6.48 -9.09
C PRO A 26 -0.30 -7.08 -7.75
N ASP A 27 -0.68 -6.23 -6.80
CA ASP A 27 -1.15 -6.65 -5.49
C ASP A 27 -2.52 -7.33 -5.63
N PRO A 28 -2.67 -8.64 -5.33
CA PRO A 28 -3.94 -9.33 -5.50
C PRO A 28 -5.06 -8.74 -4.62
N ARG A 29 -4.69 -8.03 -3.54
CA ARG A 29 -5.67 -7.32 -2.70
C ARG A 29 -6.25 -6.11 -3.43
N PHE A 30 -5.43 -5.41 -4.23
CA PHE A 30 -5.92 -4.33 -5.08
C PHE A 30 -6.86 -4.87 -6.17
N ASP A 31 -6.47 -5.97 -6.82
CA ASP A 31 -7.29 -6.60 -7.86
C ASP A 31 -8.66 -7.06 -7.31
N ALA A 32 -8.69 -7.60 -6.09
CA ALA A 32 -9.94 -7.97 -5.42
C ALA A 32 -10.86 -6.76 -5.17
N LEU A 33 -10.31 -5.61 -4.77
CA LEU A 33 -11.09 -4.38 -4.59
C LEU A 33 -11.58 -3.80 -5.91
N LEU A 34 -10.80 -3.91 -6.99
CA LEU A 34 -11.25 -3.51 -8.33
C LEU A 34 -12.37 -4.40 -8.82
N ALA A 35 -12.24 -5.72 -8.66
CA ALA A 35 -13.27 -6.67 -9.04
C ALA A 35 -14.57 -6.43 -8.25
N PHE A 36 -14.47 -6.11 -6.96
CA PHE A 36 -15.61 -5.70 -6.16
C PHE A 36 -16.29 -4.45 -6.74
N GLY A 37 -15.54 -3.38 -7.03
CA GLY A 37 -16.12 -2.16 -7.59
C GLY A 37 -16.69 -2.35 -9.00
N ASP A 38 -16.06 -3.15 -9.85
CA ASP A 38 -16.54 -3.45 -11.21
C ASP A 38 -17.83 -4.31 -11.21
N ALA A 39 -18.09 -5.07 -10.14
CA ALA A 39 -19.28 -5.90 -9.97
C ALA A 39 -20.51 -5.15 -9.45
N HIS A 40 -20.36 -3.90 -8.97
CA HIS A 40 -21.43 -3.10 -8.39
C HIS A 40 -21.69 -1.86 -9.25
N GLU A 41 -22.88 -1.74 -9.84
CA GLU A 41 -23.18 -0.72 -10.86
C GLU A 41 -23.11 0.72 -10.31
N ASP A 42 -23.47 0.92 -9.04
CA ASP A 42 -23.34 2.19 -8.32
C ASP A 42 -21.87 2.61 -8.13
N ILE A 43 -20.99 1.67 -7.76
CA ILE A 43 -19.55 1.94 -7.61
C ILE A 43 -18.89 2.11 -8.98
N LYS A 44 -19.20 1.23 -9.94
CA LYS A 44 -18.62 1.27 -11.28
C LYS A 44 -18.88 2.60 -12.00
N ASN A 45 -20.04 3.21 -11.73
CA ASN A 45 -20.42 4.53 -12.26
C ASN A 45 -19.92 5.71 -11.40
N ASN A 46 -19.28 5.45 -10.25
CA ASN A 46 -18.66 6.49 -9.43
C ASN A 46 -17.41 7.06 -10.13
N SER A 47 -17.37 8.38 -10.30
CA SER A 47 -16.30 9.08 -11.01
C SER A 47 -14.91 8.91 -10.37
N LEU A 48 -14.83 8.85 -9.04
CA LEU A 48 -13.57 8.60 -8.33
C LEU A 48 -13.11 7.15 -8.53
N PHE A 49 -14.03 6.19 -8.54
CA PHE A 49 -13.67 4.79 -8.80
C PHE A 49 -13.17 4.61 -10.24
N GLN A 50 -13.82 5.24 -11.22
CA GLN A 50 -13.37 5.25 -12.61
C GLN A 50 -11.99 5.90 -12.76
N LEU A 51 -11.68 6.94 -11.98
CA LEU A 51 -10.36 7.55 -11.93
C LEU A 51 -9.32 6.58 -11.38
N VAL A 52 -9.60 5.89 -10.26
CA VAL A 52 -8.72 4.86 -9.69
C VAL A 52 -8.45 3.74 -10.71
N ARG A 53 -9.51 3.22 -11.35
CA ARG A 53 -9.43 2.17 -12.38
C ARG A 53 -8.64 2.61 -13.60
N THR A 54 -8.85 3.82 -14.08
CA THR A 54 -8.09 4.38 -15.22
C THR A 54 -6.63 4.60 -14.84
N ASN A 55 -6.37 5.08 -13.62
CA ASN A 55 -5.02 5.30 -13.13
C ASN A 55 -4.25 3.98 -12.97
N SER A 56 -4.89 2.90 -12.54
CA SER A 56 -4.24 1.58 -12.42
C SER A 56 -3.83 0.98 -13.76
N GLN A 57 -4.51 1.35 -14.85
CA GLN A 57 -4.17 0.93 -16.21
C GLN A 57 -3.03 1.78 -16.82
N ILE A 58 -3.02 3.09 -16.55
CA ILE A 58 -2.10 4.04 -17.21
C ILE A 58 -0.81 4.25 -16.41
N ALA A 59 -0.90 4.40 -15.09
CA ALA A 59 0.25 4.76 -14.26
C ALA A 59 1.41 3.76 -14.32
N PRO A 60 1.19 2.43 -14.39
CA PRO A 60 2.30 1.49 -14.48
C PRO A 60 3.18 1.71 -15.71
N GLY A 61 2.57 2.01 -16.87
CA GLY A 61 3.30 2.33 -18.10
C GLY A 61 4.11 3.62 -17.96
N VAL A 62 3.50 4.67 -17.40
CA VAL A 62 4.19 5.96 -17.16
C VAL A 62 5.36 5.81 -16.18
N LEU A 63 5.17 5.08 -15.09
CA LEU A 63 6.21 4.86 -14.08
C LEU A 63 7.37 4.02 -14.62
N THR A 64 7.07 3.06 -15.51
CA THR A 64 8.07 2.28 -16.23
C THR A 64 8.88 3.18 -17.18
N GLU A 65 8.19 4.00 -17.98
CA GLU A 65 8.81 4.94 -18.92
C GLU A 65 9.67 6.00 -18.20
N HIS A 66 9.23 6.45 -17.02
CA HIS A 66 9.97 7.37 -16.16
C HIS A 66 11.25 6.75 -15.56
N GLY A 67 11.35 5.42 -15.45
CA GLY A 67 12.59 4.71 -15.16
C GLY A 67 13.10 4.76 -13.70
N LYS A 68 12.47 5.53 -12.80
CA LYS A 68 12.88 5.60 -11.37
C LYS A 68 12.19 4.57 -10.47
N THR A 69 11.09 3.99 -10.91
CA THR A 69 10.26 3.10 -10.09
C THR A 69 10.62 1.65 -10.35
N LYS A 70 11.07 0.94 -9.32
CA LYS A 70 11.45 -0.49 -9.45
C LYS A 70 10.27 -1.40 -9.78
N ASN A 71 9.14 -1.21 -9.11
CA ASN A 71 7.91 -1.96 -9.38
C ASN A 71 6.73 -0.99 -9.52
N PRO A 72 6.16 -0.84 -10.73
CA PRO A 72 5.26 0.26 -11.05
C PRO A 72 3.78 -0.02 -10.73
N PHE A 73 3.48 -1.07 -9.98
CA PHE A 73 2.11 -1.55 -9.73
C PHE A 73 1.47 -0.90 -8.49
N PRO A 74 0.12 -0.78 -8.48
CA PRO A 74 -0.62 -0.30 -7.31
C PRO A 74 -0.64 -1.35 -6.18
N ASN A 75 -0.96 -0.89 -4.97
CA ASN A 75 -1.23 -1.74 -3.82
C ASN A 75 -2.68 -1.56 -3.32
N VAL A 76 -3.08 -2.34 -2.31
CA VAL A 76 -4.43 -2.27 -1.71
C VAL A 76 -4.90 -0.86 -1.35
N ASP A 77 -3.98 0.01 -0.91
CA ASP A 77 -4.29 1.37 -0.46
C ASP A 77 -4.65 2.30 -1.63
N SER A 78 -4.30 1.93 -2.87
CA SER A 78 -4.74 2.63 -4.08
C SER A 78 -6.24 2.46 -4.38
N GLY A 79 -6.90 1.45 -3.79
CA GLY A 79 -8.30 1.12 -4.09
C GLY A 79 -9.26 1.20 -2.89
N SER A 80 -8.78 0.97 -1.67
CA SER A 80 -9.67 0.87 -0.49
C SER A 80 -10.41 2.17 -0.17
N GLY A 81 -9.72 3.31 -0.27
CA GLY A 81 -10.29 4.61 0.12
C GLY A 81 -11.53 5.01 -0.68
N VAL A 82 -11.55 4.76 -1.99
CA VAL A 82 -12.71 5.12 -2.82
C VAL A 82 -13.96 4.30 -2.48
N LEU A 83 -13.78 3.03 -2.09
CA LEU A 83 -14.88 2.17 -1.67
C LEU A 83 -15.45 2.60 -0.31
N PHE A 84 -14.59 2.93 0.66
CA PHE A 84 -15.02 3.49 1.93
C PHE A 84 -15.81 4.79 1.74
N HIS A 85 -15.27 5.70 0.92
CA HIS A 85 -15.88 6.98 0.66
C HIS A 85 -17.24 6.84 -0.03
N HIS A 86 -17.36 5.90 -0.98
CA HIS A 86 -18.61 5.61 -1.68
C HIS A 86 -19.73 5.21 -0.71
N TYR A 87 -19.42 4.37 0.28
CA TYR A 87 -20.38 3.91 1.30
C TYR A 87 -20.52 4.83 2.52
N GLY A 88 -20.04 6.08 2.43
CA GLY A 88 -20.28 7.10 3.45
C GLY A 88 -19.25 7.17 4.58
N PHE A 89 -18.15 6.40 4.52
CA PHE A 89 -17.01 6.60 5.41
C PHE A 89 -16.12 7.71 4.83
N GLN A 90 -16.37 8.96 5.20
CA GLN A 90 -15.72 10.12 4.58
C GLN A 90 -14.59 10.71 5.46
N GLU A 91 -14.55 10.35 6.74
CA GLU A 91 -13.54 10.74 7.70
C GLU A 91 -12.25 9.94 7.45
N THR A 92 -11.38 10.43 6.56
CA THR A 92 -10.16 9.73 6.16
C THR A 92 -9.22 9.38 7.32
N LEU A 93 -9.21 10.18 8.39
CA LEU A 93 -8.45 9.89 9.61
C LEU A 93 -8.96 8.62 10.34
N TYR A 94 -10.22 8.24 10.16
CA TYR A 94 -10.81 7.05 10.75
C TYR A 94 -10.44 5.75 10.01
N TYR A 95 -9.95 5.83 8.76
CA TYR A 95 -9.61 4.63 7.97
C TYR A 95 -8.58 3.73 8.66
N THR A 96 -7.66 4.32 9.44
CA THR A 96 -6.66 3.58 10.21
C THR A 96 -7.30 2.72 11.31
N ALA A 97 -8.44 3.13 11.88
CA ALA A 97 -9.16 2.34 12.87
C ALA A 97 -9.74 1.06 12.23
N ILE A 98 -10.34 1.17 11.05
CA ILE A 98 -10.84 0.02 10.27
C ILE A 98 -9.70 -0.94 9.94
N PHE A 99 -8.54 -0.38 9.54
CA PHE A 99 -7.35 -1.17 9.30
C PHE A 99 -6.88 -1.91 10.56
N GLY A 100 -6.88 -1.25 11.72
CA GLY A 100 -6.53 -1.86 13.01
C GLY A 100 -7.44 -3.04 13.38
N VAL A 101 -8.76 -2.89 13.21
CA VAL A 101 -9.73 -3.97 13.45
C VAL A 101 -9.46 -5.18 12.55
N SER A 102 -9.28 -4.97 11.25
CA SER A 102 -8.94 -6.05 10.31
C SER A 102 -7.60 -6.71 10.68
N ARG A 103 -6.59 -5.90 11.02
CA ARG A 103 -5.25 -6.38 11.38
C ARG A 103 -5.24 -7.15 12.70
N GLY A 104 -6.20 -6.97 13.60
CA GLY A 104 -6.31 -7.75 14.82
C GLY A 104 -6.35 -9.27 14.57
N LEU A 105 -6.96 -9.72 13.47
CA LEU A 105 -7.12 -11.14 13.16
C LEU A 105 -5.79 -11.89 12.97
N GLY A 106 -4.78 -11.26 12.36
CA GLY A 106 -3.49 -11.91 12.07
C GLY A 106 -2.58 -11.97 13.31
N PRO A 107 -2.02 -10.83 13.75
CA PRO A 107 -1.23 -10.72 14.97
C PRO A 107 -1.79 -11.42 16.20
N LEU A 108 -3.10 -11.37 16.48
CA LEU A 108 -3.65 -12.07 17.66
C LEU A 108 -3.63 -13.59 17.48
N ALA A 109 -3.89 -14.09 16.28
CA ALA A 109 -3.73 -15.52 15.98
C ALA A 109 -2.27 -15.96 16.11
N GLN A 110 -1.33 -15.15 15.61
CA GLN A 110 0.11 -15.40 15.81
C GLN A 110 0.49 -15.37 17.29
N LEU A 111 -0.05 -14.43 18.06
CA LEU A 111 0.22 -14.30 19.49
C LEU A 111 -0.16 -15.57 20.27
N ILE A 112 -1.28 -16.22 19.91
CA ILE A 112 -1.69 -17.51 20.50
C ILE A 112 -0.60 -18.56 20.25
N TRP A 113 -0.12 -18.67 19.01
CA TRP A 113 0.94 -19.60 18.63
C TRP A 113 2.27 -19.30 19.30
N ASP A 114 2.63 -18.03 19.43
CA ASP A 114 3.85 -17.63 20.12
C ASP A 114 3.85 -18.10 21.58
N ARG A 115 2.67 -18.14 22.24
CA ARG A 115 2.53 -18.69 23.60
C ARG A 115 2.55 -20.20 23.60
N ALA A 116 1.83 -20.84 22.68
CA ALA A 116 1.81 -22.30 22.55
C ALA A 116 3.21 -22.89 22.28
N LEU A 117 4.04 -22.19 21.50
CA LEU A 117 5.41 -22.58 21.19
C LEU A 117 6.43 -22.13 22.25
N GLY A 118 6.00 -21.40 23.29
CA GLY A 118 6.90 -20.90 24.34
C GLY A 118 7.99 -19.96 23.82
N LEU A 119 7.70 -19.14 22.80
CA LEU A 119 8.70 -18.23 22.25
C LEU A 119 9.20 -17.25 23.32
N PRO A 120 10.53 -17.02 23.42
CA PRO A 120 11.12 -16.18 24.45
C PRO A 120 10.87 -14.69 24.19
N ILE A 121 11.28 -13.87 25.16
CA ILE A 121 11.29 -12.41 24.98
C ILE A 121 12.19 -12.00 23.80
N GLU A 122 11.65 -11.18 22.90
CA GLU A 122 12.46 -10.52 21.87
C GLU A 122 13.31 -9.43 22.52
N ARG A 123 14.65 -9.56 22.45
CA ARG A 123 15.59 -8.62 23.09
C ARG A 123 16.78 -8.33 22.17
N PRO A 124 16.60 -7.52 21.11
CA PRO A 124 17.69 -7.13 20.22
C PRO A 124 18.70 -6.25 20.97
N LYS A 125 19.97 -6.32 20.56
CA LYS A 125 21.02 -5.46 21.11
C LYS A 125 21.10 -4.16 20.33
N SER A 126 21.02 -3.02 21.02
CA SER A 126 21.30 -1.72 20.43
C SER A 126 22.81 -1.44 20.40
N ILE A 127 23.23 -0.66 19.41
CA ILE A 127 24.58 -0.14 19.28
C ILE A 127 24.51 1.27 18.72
N ASP A 128 25.33 2.18 19.23
CA ASP A 128 25.43 3.54 18.70
C ASP A 128 26.46 3.61 17.56
N LEU A 129 26.57 4.76 16.92
CA LEU A 129 27.51 4.94 15.80
C LEU A 129 28.97 4.71 16.23
N LYS A 130 29.34 5.10 17.46
CA LYS A 130 30.68 4.88 18.00
C LYS A 130 30.97 3.39 18.17
N GLY A 131 30.02 2.63 18.69
CA GLY A 131 30.11 1.18 18.80
C GLY A 131 30.24 0.50 17.44
N LEU A 132 29.50 0.98 16.42
CA LEU A 132 29.63 0.47 15.05
C LEU A 132 31.01 0.74 14.45
N LEU A 133 31.52 1.96 14.59
CA LEU A 133 32.87 2.31 14.11
C LEU A 133 33.94 1.44 14.76
N LYS A 134 33.89 1.32 16.09
CA LYS A 134 34.80 0.46 16.84
C LYS A 134 34.74 -1.01 16.39
N ALA A 135 33.57 -1.52 16.04
CA ALA A 135 33.40 -2.89 15.57
C ALA A 135 33.91 -3.10 14.13
N ALA A 136 33.90 -2.06 13.29
CA ALA A 136 34.39 -2.12 11.91
C ALA A 136 35.93 -1.94 11.81
N GLU A 137 36.53 -1.24 12.78
CA GLU A 137 37.97 -0.97 12.85
C GLU A 137 38.78 -2.06 13.59
N ALA A 138 38.09 -3.02 14.23
CA ALA A 138 38.69 -4.15 14.93
C ALA A 138 38.91 -5.35 14.01
#